data_AF-A0A7Y3HW79-F1
#
_entry.id   AF-A0A7Y3HW79-F1
#
_cell.length_a   1.000
_cell.length_b   1.000
_cell.length_c   1.000
_cell.angle_alpha   90.00
_cell.angle_beta   90.00
_cell.angle_gamma   90.00
#
_symmetry.space_group_name_H-M   'P 1'
#
loop_
_entity.id
_entity.type
_entity.pdbx_description
1 polymer ?
#
loop_
_entity_poly.entity_id
_entity_poly.type
_entity_poly.pdbx_seq_one_letter_code
_entity_poly.pdbx_strand_id
1 'polypeptide(L)'
;MLQIDLQKYAEAVSLSENALGTFPAQALLYLLNGVANNELSQWDAAIESLEMGVDFVLEDPKMEKDYYLQLQIAYGNKGNSKKADEFGKKAAQLKEPN
;
A
#
# COMPACT_ATOMS: atom_id res chain seq x y z
N MET A 1 6.41 13.60 -18.80
CA MET A 1 6.31 12.27 -18.20
C MET A 1 5.57 12.34 -16.88
N LEU A 2 6.01 13.14 -15.90
CA LEU A 2 5.37 13.29 -14.58
C LEU A 2 3.82 13.43 -14.61
N GLN A 3 3.25 14.34 -15.42
CA GLN A 3 1.80 14.52 -15.48
C GLN A 3 1.04 13.31 -16.04
N ILE A 4 1.63 12.58 -16.99
CA ILE A 4 1.03 11.37 -17.57
C ILE A 4 1.00 10.25 -16.52
N ASP A 5 2.06 10.14 -15.73
CA ASP A 5 2.15 9.11 -14.70
C ASP A 5 1.21 9.44 -13.52
N LEU A 6 1.15 10.70 -13.08
CA LEU A 6 0.17 11.17 -12.09
C LEU A 6 -1.28 10.91 -12.54
N GLN A 7 -1.58 11.11 -13.83
CA GLN A 7 -2.92 10.80 -14.35
C GLN A 7 -3.23 9.30 -14.24
N LYS A 8 -2.27 8.44 -14.59
CA LYS A 8 -2.45 6.98 -14.45
C LYS A 8 -2.62 6.56 -13.00
N TYR A 9 -1.89 7.16 -12.06
CA TYR A 9 -2.05 6.87 -10.64
C TYR A 9 -3.41 7.34 -10.11
N ALA A 10 -3.89 8.52 -10.53
CA ALA A 10 -5.22 8.99 -10.16
C ALA A 10 -6.34 8.07 -10.71
N GLU A 11 -6.19 7.61 -11.95
CA GLU A 11 -7.08 6.60 -12.53
C GLU A 11 -7.02 5.26 -11.76
N ALA A 12 -5.82 4.84 -11.34
CA ALA A 12 -5.64 3.63 -10.55
C ALA A 12 -6.28 3.73 -9.15
N VAL A 13 -6.18 4.88 -8.48
CA VAL A 13 -6.90 5.14 -7.23
C VAL A 13 -8.40 5.00 -7.45
N SER A 14 -8.96 5.69 -8.44
CA SER A 14 -10.42 5.64 -8.68
C SER A 14 -10.89 4.23 -9.06
N LEU A 15 -10.15 3.52 -9.90
CA LEU A 15 -10.51 2.17 -10.32
C LEU A 15 -10.46 1.19 -9.14
N SER A 16 -9.42 1.28 -8.30
CA SER A 16 -9.28 0.42 -7.12
C SER A 16 -10.37 0.70 -6.09
N GLU A 17 -10.75 1.96 -5.83
CA GLU A 17 -11.86 2.32 -4.93
C GLU A 17 -13.20 1.77 -5.42
N ASN A 18 -13.50 1.92 -6.71
CA ASN A 18 -14.71 1.37 -7.32
C ASN A 18 -14.73 -0.17 -7.21
N ALA A 19 -13.59 -0.81 -7.45
CA ALA A 19 -13.46 -2.26 -7.34
C ALA A 19 -13.61 -2.73 -5.88
N LEU A 20 -13.08 -2.00 -4.90
CA LEU A 20 -13.23 -2.28 -3.47
C LEU A 20 -14.69 -2.21 -3.02
N GLY A 21 -15.51 -1.32 -3.62
CA GLY A 21 -16.95 -1.29 -3.39
C GLY A 21 -17.68 -2.59 -3.81
N THR A 22 -17.09 -3.36 -4.73
CA THR A 22 -17.64 -4.64 -5.21
C THR A 22 -16.94 -5.86 -4.59
N PHE A 23 -15.63 -5.76 -4.33
CA PHE A 23 -14.75 -6.83 -3.86
C PHE A 23 -13.92 -6.37 -2.65
N PRO A 24 -14.55 -6.07 -1.50
CA PRO A 24 -13.91 -5.40 -0.36
C PRO A 24 -12.92 -6.27 0.41
N ALA A 25 -12.84 -7.58 0.11
CA ALA A 25 -11.93 -8.52 0.76
C ALA A 25 -10.70 -8.84 -0.10
N GLN A 26 -10.54 -8.21 -1.28
CA GLN A 26 -9.43 -8.51 -2.16
C GLN A 26 -8.21 -7.65 -1.80
N ALA A 27 -7.26 -8.23 -1.06
CA ALA A 27 -6.03 -7.55 -0.63
C ALA A 27 -5.27 -6.87 -1.80
N LEU A 28 -5.25 -7.45 -3.00
CA LEU A 28 -4.57 -6.82 -4.13
C LEU A 28 -5.11 -5.42 -4.47
N LEU A 29 -6.42 -5.19 -4.29
CA LEU A 29 -7.05 -3.90 -4.61
C LEU A 29 -6.62 -2.79 -3.65
N TYR A 30 -6.54 -3.10 -2.35
CA TYR A 30 -6.03 -2.17 -1.35
C TYR A 30 -4.54 -1.86 -1.53
N LEU A 31 -3.74 -2.86 -1.92
CA LEU A 31 -2.31 -2.66 -2.23
C LEU A 31 -2.14 -1.72 -3.43
N LEU A 32 -2.89 -1.95 -4.51
CA LEU A 32 -2.88 -1.09 -5.69
C LEU A 32 -3.28 0.35 -5.34
N ASN A 33 -4.35 0.51 -4.57
CA ASN A 33 -4.81 1.82 -4.11
C ASN A 33 -3.75 2.53 -3.27
N GLY A 34 -3.13 1.80 -2.33
CA GLY A 34 -2.08 2.32 -1.46
C GLY A 34 -0.84 2.77 -2.22
N VAL A 35 -0.37 1.96 -3.17
CA VAL A 35 0.76 2.30 -4.05
C VAL A 35 0.46 3.55 -4.87
N ALA A 36 -0.72 3.61 -5.51
CA ALA A 36 -1.09 4.76 -6.33
C ALA A 36 -1.19 6.05 -5.49
N ASN A 37 -1.78 5.96 -4.30
CA ASN A 37 -1.83 7.09 -3.37
C ASN A 37 -0.44 7.52 -2.88
N ASN A 38 0.49 6.59 -2.65
CA ASN A 38 1.88 6.91 -2.33
C ASN A 38 2.55 7.73 -3.44
N GLU A 39 2.41 7.32 -4.70
CA GLU A 39 2.97 8.02 -5.88
C GLU A 39 2.35 9.42 -6.08
N LEU A 40 1.07 9.58 -5.71
CA LEU A 40 0.37 10.87 -5.71
C LEU A 40 0.70 11.76 -4.50
N SER A 41 1.57 11.30 -3.61
CA SER A 41 1.85 11.94 -2.31
C SER A 41 0.62 12.11 -1.40
N GLN A 42 -0.40 11.27 -1.61
CA GLN A 42 -1.61 11.16 -0.78
C GLN A 42 -1.34 10.15 0.35
N TRP A 43 -0.33 10.42 1.19
CA TRP A 43 0.19 9.42 2.13
C TRP A 43 -0.84 8.95 3.15
N ASP A 44 -1.77 9.82 3.57
CA ASP A 44 -2.83 9.46 4.51
C ASP A 44 -3.80 8.43 3.92
N ALA A 45 -4.25 8.64 2.69
CA ALA A 45 -5.09 7.70 1.97
C ALA A 45 -4.35 6.39 1.68
N ALA A 46 -3.06 6.47 1.36
CA ALA A 46 -2.23 5.28 1.18
C ALA A 46 -2.17 4.44 2.47
N ILE A 47 -1.91 5.08 3.61
CA ILE A 47 -1.87 4.41 4.92
C ILE A 47 -3.20 3.75 5.23
N GLU A 48 -4.31 4.46 5.07
CA GLU A 48 -5.65 3.95 5.37
C GLU A 48 -5.95 2.70 4.53
N SER A 49 -5.74 2.77 3.21
CA SER A 49 -5.95 1.61 2.33
C SER A 49 -5.05 0.44 2.69
N LEU A 50 -3.77 0.69 2.97
CA LEU A 50 -2.80 -0.36 3.26
C LEU A 50 -3.06 -1.02 4.63
N GLU A 51 -3.43 -0.26 5.65
CA GLU A 51 -3.78 -0.79 6.98
C GLU A 51 -5.08 -1.60 6.93
N MET A 52 -6.06 -1.22 6.11
CA MET A 52 -7.27 -2.03 5.89
C MET A 52 -6.96 -3.30 5.08
N GLY A 53 -6.10 -3.19 4.08
CA GLY A 53 -5.81 -4.25 3.12
C GLY A 53 -4.95 -5.39 3.65
N VAL A 54 -4.02 -5.09 4.57
CA VAL A 54 -3.05 -6.08 5.07
C VAL A 54 -3.72 -7.23 5.81
N ASP A 55 -4.83 -6.96 6.50
CA ASP A 55 -5.62 -7.97 7.23
C ASP A 55 -6.29 -8.98 6.29
N PHE A 56 -6.45 -8.65 5.01
CA PHE A 56 -7.00 -9.54 3.98
C PHE A 56 -5.92 -10.38 3.28
N VAL A 57 -4.64 -10.20 3.57
CA VAL A 57 -3.56 -11.01 2.99
C VAL A 57 -3.57 -12.39 3.64
N LEU A 58 -3.89 -13.42 2.85
CA LEU A 58 -3.93 -14.81 3.30
C LEU A 58 -2.83 -15.61 2.62
N GLU A 59 -1.96 -16.21 3.43
CA GLU A 59 -0.91 -17.14 2.99
C GLU A 59 0.04 -16.60 1.89
N ASP A 60 0.15 -15.27 1.75
CA ASP A 60 1.04 -14.62 0.79
C ASP A 60 2.05 -13.71 1.50
N PRO A 61 3.17 -14.27 2.00
CA PRO A 61 4.20 -13.49 2.67
C PRO A 61 4.89 -12.48 1.74
N LYS A 62 4.81 -12.65 0.42
CA LYS A 62 5.36 -11.66 -0.54
C LYS A 62 4.46 -10.44 -0.58
N MET A 63 3.15 -10.65 -0.71
CA MET A 63 2.17 -9.56 -0.67
C MET A 63 2.20 -8.85 0.68
N GLU A 64 2.22 -9.59 1.80
CA GLU A 64 2.28 -8.99 3.15
C GLU A 64 3.54 -8.12 3.32
N LYS A 65 4.67 -8.56 2.74
CA LYS A 65 5.90 -7.78 2.73
C LYS A 65 5.75 -6.50 1.90
N ASP A 66 5.13 -6.57 0.72
CA ASP A 66 4.88 -5.39 -0.11
C ASP A 66 3.99 -4.37 0.62
N TYR A 67 2.98 -4.83 1.34
CA TYR A 67 2.17 -3.98 2.23
C TYR A 67 3.00 -3.22 3.24
N TYR A 68 3.86 -3.91 3.99
CA TYR A 68 4.71 -3.26 4.99
C TYR A 68 5.73 -2.32 4.38
N LEU A 69 6.27 -2.62 3.19
CA LEU A 69 7.16 -1.70 2.48
C LEU A 69 6.41 -0.43 2.04
N GLN A 70 5.19 -0.55 1.54
CA GLN A 70 4.39 0.61 1.15
C GLN A 70 3.95 1.44 2.35
N LEU A 71 3.63 0.80 3.49
CA LEU A 71 3.37 1.50 4.75
C LEU A 71 4.61 2.23 5.26
N GLN A 72 5.78 1.61 5.16
CA GLN A 72 7.05 2.25 5.49
C GLN A 72 7.28 3.52 4.65
N ILE A 73 7.05 3.44 3.33
CA ILE A 73 7.18 4.59 2.42
C ILE A 73 6.18 5.69 2.79
N ALA A 74 4.91 5.34 2.99
CA ALA A 74 3.84 6.29 3.31
C ALA A 74 4.12 7.02 4.64
N TYR A 75 4.42 6.27 5.71
CA TYR A 75 4.75 6.85 7.01
C TYR A 75 6.06 7.63 7.00
N GLY A 76 7.05 7.19 6.22
CA GLY A 76 8.32 7.90 6.05
C GLY A 76 8.13 9.27 5.40
N ASN A 77 7.38 9.34 4.29
CA ASN A 77 7.07 10.59 3.61
C ASN A 77 6.18 11.53 4.45
N LYS A 78 5.28 10.96 5.27
CA LYS A 78 4.48 11.71 6.25
C LYS A 78 5.32 12.26 7.43
N GLY A 79 6.59 11.86 7.56
CA GLY A 79 7.49 12.28 8.65
C GLY A 79 7.34 11.46 9.93
N ASN A 80 6.64 10.33 9.90
CA ASN A 80 6.53 9.41 11.03
C ASN A 80 7.58 8.29 10.93
N SER A 81 8.84 8.66 11.17
CA SER A 81 9.98 7.73 11.11
C SER A 81 9.84 6.54 12.06
N LYS A 82 9.17 6.71 13.21
CA LYS A 82 8.96 5.62 14.17
C LYS A 82 8.10 4.50 13.58
N LYS A 83 6.98 4.84 12.95
CA LYS A 83 6.13 3.84 12.28
C LYS A 83 6.81 3.29 11.02
N ALA A 84 7.50 4.14 10.26
CA ALA A 84 8.24 3.68 9.08
C ALA A 84 9.27 2.59 9.45
N ASP A 85 10.04 2.80 10.52
CA ASP A 85 11.00 1.82 11.03
C ASP A 85 10.34 0.54 11.53
N GLU A 86 9.16 0.65 12.17
CA GLU A 86 8.40 -0.51 12.62
C GLU A 86 7.96 -1.39 11.44
N PHE A 87 7.35 -0.79 10.41
CA PHE A 87 6.90 -1.53 9.23
C PHE A 87 8.06 -2.06 8.41
N GLY A 88 9.16 -1.32 8.28
CA GLY A 88 10.36 -1.82 7.61
C GLY A 88 10.97 -3.04 8.31
N LYS A 89 10.92 -3.08 9.65
CA LYS A 89 11.33 -4.28 10.42
C LYS A 89 10.38 -5.45 10.19
N LYS A 90 9.05 -5.23 10.17
CA LYS A 90 8.07 -6.28 9.86
C LYS A 90 8.31 -6.86 8.46
N ALA A 91 8.50 -6.00 7.46
CA ALA A 91 8.83 -6.41 6.09
C ALA A 91 10.11 -7.24 6.01
N ALA A 92 11.13 -6.91 6.80
CA ALA A 92 12.40 -7.64 6.85
C ALA A 92 12.30 -8.98 7.58
N GLN A 93 11.34 -9.14 8.50
CA GLN A 93 11.10 -10.39 9.24
C GLN A 93 10.34 -11.42 8.39
N LEU A 94 9.53 -10.96 7.43
CA LEU A 94 8.96 -11.78 6.36
C LEU A 94 10.06 -12.20 5.38
N LYS A 95 10.89 -13.16 5.80
CA LYS A 95 11.85 -13.81 4.92
C LYS A 95 11.09 -14.69 3.93
N GLU A 96 11.45 -14.59 2.65
CA GLU A 96 11.02 -15.59 1.67
C GLU A 96 11.40 -16.98 2.22
N PRO A 97 10.51 -17.98 2.16
CA PRO A 97 10.92 -19.35 2.43
C PRO A 97 12.05 -19.70 1.45
N ASN A 98 13.19 -20.11 2.01
CA ASN A 98 14.36 -20.60 1.26
C ASN A 98 13.98 -21.73 0.29
#